data_AF-A0ABD1C5S7-F1
#
_entry.id   AF-A0ABD1C5S7-F1
#
_cell.length_a   1.000
_cell.length_b   1.000
_cell.length_c   1.000
_cell.angle_alpha   90.00
_cell.angle_beta   90.00
_cell.angle_gamma   90.00
#
_symmetry.space_group_name_H-M   'P 1'
#
loop_
_entity.id
_entity.type
_entity.pdbx_description
1 polymer ?
#
loop_
_entity_poly.entity_id
_entity_poly.type
_entity_poly.pdbx_seq_one_letter_code
_entity_poly.pdbx_strand_id
1 'polypeptide(L)'
;MFNFQGKDLRCHLKSVLEIYSPQFSWKVMMHADLGLADAYINGDFSFVNKETGLLNLIMIIIANKELNSQNSNLAKKRSWWTPMMFLTTSLASAKHLLKNFYMQNT
;
A
#
# COMPACT_ATOMS: atom_id res chain seq x y z
N MET A 1 14.73 8.55 20.50
CA MET A 1 13.26 8.57 20.60
C MET A 1 12.70 8.74 19.19
N PHE A 2 11.87 7.80 18.73
CA PHE A 2 11.21 7.84 17.42
C PHE A 2 9.71 8.04 17.61
N ASN A 3 9.13 9.00 16.90
CA ASN A 3 7.71 9.29 16.98
C ASN A 3 7.01 8.81 15.70
N PHE A 4 6.08 7.88 15.84
CA PHE A 4 5.20 7.41 14.78
C PHE A 4 3.84 8.08 14.92
N GLN A 5 3.44 8.76 13.86
CA GLN A 5 2.14 9.42 13.78
C GLN A 5 1.46 9.05 12.45
N GLY A 6 0.13 8.90 12.49
CA GLY A 6 -0.66 8.74 11.28
C GLY A 6 -0.47 9.93 10.33
N LYS A 7 -0.36 9.66 9.02
CA LYS A 7 -0.21 10.73 8.00
C LYS A 7 -1.51 11.49 7.72
N ASP A 8 -2.66 10.90 8.03
CA ASP A 8 -3.98 11.48 7.78
C ASP A 8 -4.57 12.11 9.05
N LEU A 9 -5.30 13.20 8.89
CA LEU A 9 -5.99 13.92 9.96
C LEU A 9 -7.01 13.04 10.70
N ARG A 10 -7.44 11.92 10.08
CA ARG A 10 -8.37 10.93 10.67
C ARG A 10 -7.70 10.00 11.68
N CYS A 11 -6.38 9.85 11.64
CA CYS A 11 -5.63 9.02 12.57
C CYS A 11 -4.96 9.89 13.64
N HIS A 12 -5.66 10.13 14.75
CA HIS A 12 -5.11 10.80 15.94
C HIS A 12 -4.18 9.89 16.77
N LEU A 13 -3.93 8.66 16.31
CA LEU A 13 -3.06 7.72 16.99
C LEU A 13 -1.60 8.16 16.89
N LYS A 14 -0.95 8.23 18.05
CA LYS A 14 0.47 8.51 18.20
C LYS A 14 1.10 7.34 18.97
N SER A 15 2.22 6.86 18.46
CA SER A 15 3.04 5.87 19.16
C SER A 15 4.48 6.36 19.20
N VAL A 16 5.10 6.32 20.37
CA VAL A 16 6.46 6.80 20.58
C VAL A 16 7.31 5.63 21.03
N LEU A 17 8.34 5.34 20.24
CA LEU A 17 9.38 4.37 20.54
C LEU A 17 10.56 5.05 21.24
N GLU A 18 10.96 4.50 22.37
CA GLU A 18 12.26 4.73 22.97
C GLU A 18 13.18 3.58 22.60
N ILE A 19 14.28 3.91 21.93
CA ILE A 19 15.30 2.95 21.55
C ILE A 19 16.43 3.08 22.56
N TYR A 20 16.81 1.97 23.17
CA TYR A 20 17.91 1.90 24.12
C TYR A 20 19.17 1.33 23.49
N SER A 21 19.01 0.46 22.49
CA SER A 21 20.12 -0.25 21.85
C SER A 21 20.47 0.32 20.48
N PRO A 22 21.74 0.66 20.20
CA PRO A 22 22.18 1.09 18.87
C PRO A 22 22.11 -0.05 17.82
N GLN A 23 22.03 -1.31 18.26
CA GLN A 23 21.88 -2.46 17.37
C GLN A 23 20.47 -2.59 16.78
N PHE A 24 19.49 -1.87 17.33
CA PHE A 24 18.10 -1.88 16.86
C PHE A 24 18.00 -1.66 15.35
N SER A 25 18.63 -0.59 14.84
CA SER A 25 18.56 -0.26 13.41
C SER A 25 19.19 -1.34 12.53
N TRP A 26 20.26 -2.00 12.99
CA TRP A 26 20.89 -3.10 12.27
C TRP A 26 19.98 -4.33 12.22
N LYS A 27 19.38 -4.72 13.35
CA LYS A 27 18.46 -5.86 13.42
C LYS A 27 17.25 -5.66 12.52
N VAL A 28 16.63 -4.48 12.58
CA VAL A 28 15.48 -4.13 11.72
C VAL A 28 15.90 -4.07 10.25
N MET A 29 17.08 -3.55 9.92
CA MET A 29 17.55 -3.52 8.53
C MET A 29 17.83 -4.91 7.97
N MET A 30 18.36 -5.83 8.77
CA MET A 30 18.74 -7.18 8.31
C MET A 30 17.56 -8.15 8.26
N HIS A 31 16.62 -8.04 9.20
CA HIS A 31 15.55 -9.03 9.38
C HIS A 31 14.14 -8.41 9.27
N ALA A 32 14.04 -7.15 8.87
CA ALA A 32 12.79 -6.41 8.66
C ALA A 32 11.78 -6.61 9.81
N ASP A 33 10.66 -7.30 9.53
CA ASP A 33 9.59 -7.56 10.49
C ASP A 33 10.03 -8.48 11.63
N LEU A 34 10.84 -9.52 11.32
CA LEU A 34 11.40 -10.42 12.33
C LEU A 34 12.41 -9.69 13.21
N GLY A 35 13.20 -8.78 12.62
CA GLY A 35 14.16 -7.94 13.33
C GLY A 35 13.49 -6.96 14.29
N LEU A 36 12.33 -6.41 13.90
CA LEU A 36 11.51 -5.57 14.76
C LEU A 36 10.92 -6.37 15.92
N ALA A 37 10.39 -7.58 15.66
CA ALA A 37 9.84 -8.43 16.71
C ALA A 37 10.93 -8.91 17.69
N ASP A 38 12.08 -9.35 17.19
CA ASP A 38 13.24 -9.74 18.00
C ASP A 38 13.71 -8.59 18.89
N ALA A 39 13.83 -7.39 18.32
CA ALA A 39 14.21 -6.21 19.07
C ALA A 39 13.19 -5.83 20.16
N TYR A 40 11.89 -6.08 19.94
CA TYR A 40 10.86 -5.85 20.95
C TYR A 40 10.96 -6.85 22.11
N ILE A 41 11.10 -8.15 21.78
CA ILE A 41 11.18 -9.23 22.77
C ILE A 41 12.45 -9.09 23.63
N ASN A 42 13.56 -8.72 23.01
CA ASN A 42 14.84 -8.50 23.71
C ASN A 42 14.89 -7.18 24.49
N GLY A 43 13.90 -6.29 24.33
CA GLY A 43 13.87 -4.99 25.00
C GLY A 43 14.86 -3.96 24.43
N ASP A 44 15.34 -4.15 23.19
CA ASP A 44 16.19 -3.19 22.48
C ASP A 44 15.49 -1.82 22.30
N PHE A 45 14.16 -1.84 22.29
CA PHE A 45 13.30 -0.66 22.36
C PHE A 45 12.08 -0.92 23.26
N SER A 46 11.49 0.15 23.77
CA SER A 46 10.20 0.11 24.47
C SER A 46 9.30 1.24 24.01
N PHE A 47 8.04 1.18 24.45
CA PHE A 47 7.07 2.22 24.21
C PHE A 47 6.95 3.10 25.45
N VAL A 48 6.88 4.41 25.23
CA VAL A 48 6.59 5.37 26.31
C VAL A 48 5.27 5.04 27.00
N ASN A 49 4.28 4.63 26.21
CA ASN A 49 3.02 4.09 26.71
C ASN A 49 3.02 2.56 26.57
N LYS A 50 3.21 1.84 27.67
CA LYS A 50 3.33 0.37 27.66
C LYS A 50 2.02 -0.34 27.37
N GLU A 51 0.88 0.27 27.70
CA GLU A 51 -0.44 -0.36 27.55
C GLU A 51 -0.98 -0.19 26.12
N THR A 52 -0.87 1.02 25.57
CA THR A 52 -1.45 1.31 24.24
C THR A 52 -0.41 1.49 23.15
N GLY A 53 0.89 1.59 23.46
CA GLY A 53 1.92 1.95 22.49
C GLY A 53 2.09 0.94 21.36
N LEU A 54 2.15 -0.35 21.70
CA LEU A 54 2.25 -1.44 20.72
C LEU A 54 0.98 -1.53 19.86
N LEU A 55 -0.19 -1.49 20.49
CA LEU A 55 -1.48 -1.51 19.79
C LEU A 55 -1.61 -0.33 18.82
N ASN A 56 -1.25 0.87 19.28
CA ASN A 56 -1.27 2.08 18.45
C ASN A 56 -0.31 1.96 17.27
N LEU A 57 0.86 1.36 17.44
CA LEU A 57 1.80 1.13 16.34
C LEU A 57 1.20 0.20 15.27
N ILE A 58 0.61 -0.92 15.69
CA ILE A 58 -0.04 -1.87 14.79
C ILE A 58 -1.22 -1.22 14.07
N MET A 59 -2.07 -0.49 14.79
CA MET A 59 -3.19 0.24 14.18
C MET A 59 -2.71 1.29 13.16
N ILE A 60 -1.64 2.03 13.45
CA ILE A 60 -1.05 3.00 12.51
C ILE A 60 -0.55 2.29 11.24
N ILE A 61 0.12 1.13 11.36
CA ILE A 61 0.60 0.35 10.21
C ILE A 61 -0.58 -0.12 9.33
N ILE A 62 -1.62 -0.66 9.96
CA ILE A 62 -2.83 -1.13 9.26
C ILE A 62 -3.54 0.04 8.58
N ALA A 63 -3.79 1.14 9.31
CA ALA A 63 -4.48 2.31 8.78
C ALA A 63 -3.72 2.94 7.61
N ASN A 64 -2.38 3.05 7.68
CA ASN A 64 -1.58 3.54 6.57
C ASN A 64 -1.64 2.61 5.34
N LYS A 65 -1.68 1.29 5.54
CA LYS A 65 -1.84 0.32 4.44
C LYS A 65 -3.20 0.45 3.77
N GLU A 66 -4.26 0.61 4.57
CA GLU A 66 -5.63 0.77 4.06
C GLU A 66 -5.81 2.10 3.32
N LEU A 67 -5.28 3.21 3.86
CA LEU A 67 -5.29 4.52 3.19
C LEU A 67 -4.58 4.47 1.82
N ASN A 68 -3.43 3.80 1.73
CA ASN A 68 -2.73 3.61 0.46
C ASN A 68 -3.57 2.77 -0.53
N SER A 69 -4.27 1.74 -0.05
CA SER A 69 -5.19 0.95 -0.87
C SER A 69 -6.36 1.81 -1.38
N GLN A 70 -6.99 2.60 -0.52
CA GLN A 70 -8.08 3.50 -0.89
C GLN A 70 -7.63 4.56 -1.91
N ASN A 71 -6.45 5.15 -1.74
CA ASN A 71 -5.87 6.08 -2.71
C ASN A 71 -5.60 5.40 -4.07
N SER A 72 -5.10 4.16 -4.06
CA SER A 72 -4.90 3.40 -5.31
C SER A 72 -6.23 3.05 -6.01
N ASN A 73 -7.28 2.76 -5.24
CA ASN A 73 -8.62 2.49 -5.77
C ASN A 73 -9.32 3.75 -6.27
N LEU A 74 -9.12 4.90 -5.62
CA LEU A 74 -9.54 6.21 -6.11
C LEU A 74 -8.81 6.58 -7.40
N ALA A 75 -7.50 6.30 -7.51
CA ALA A 75 -6.75 6.48 -8.75
C ALA A 75 -7.29 5.58 -9.88
N LYS A 76 -7.67 4.32 -9.60
CA LYS A 76 -8.31 3.42 -10.56
C LYS A 76 -9.72 3.89 -10.97
N LYS A 77 -10.51 4.45 -10.05
CA LYS A 77 -11.83 5.04 -10.36
C LYS A 77 -11.73 6.34 -11.17
N ARG A 78 -10.56 7.00 -11.21
CA ARG A 78 -10.30 8.17 -12.05
C ARG A 78 -9.91 7.82 -13.50
N SER A 79 -10.05 6.55 -13.91
CA SER A 79 -9.95 6.12 -15.30
C SER A 79 -11.18 6.57 -16.11
N TRP A 80 -11.30 7.88 -16.33
CA TRP A 80 -12.33 8.49 -17.18
C TRP A 80 -12.06 8.31 -18.67
N TRP A 81 -10.86 7.90 -19.07
CA TRP A 81 -10.51 7.71 -20.48
C TRP A 81 -10.89 6.34 -21.06
N THR A 82 -11.42 5.44 -20.23
CA THR A 82 -11.79 4.09 -20.66
C THR A 82 -12.97 4.01 -21.67
N PRO A 83 -13.91 4.97 -21.82
CA PRO A 83 -14.96 4.83 -22.84
C PRO A 83 -14.46 5.02 -24.28
N MET A 84 -13.38 5.79 -24.50
CA MET A 84 -12.95 6.15 -25.85
C MET A 84 -12.16 5.02 -26.54
N MET A 85 -11.40 4.23 -25.79
CA MET A 85 -10.55 3.17 -26.36
C MET A 85 -11.32 1.90 -26.74
N PHE A 86 -12.49 1.62 -26.15
CA PHE A 86 -13.31 0.46 -26.52
C PHE A 86 -14.13 0.66 -27.80
N LEU A 87 -14.39 1.91 -28.21
CA LEU A 87 -15.14 2.19 -29.43
C LEU A 87 -14.29 2.04 -30.70
N THR A 88 -12.96 2.09 -30.60
CA THR A 88 -12.05 1.93 -31.75
C THR A 88 -11.83 0.48 -32.16
N THR A 89 -11.96 -0.48 -31.24
CA THR A 89 -11.74 -1.91 -31.54
C THR A 89 -12.97 -2.61 -32.10
N SER A 90 -14.19 -2.10 -31.86
CA SER A 90 -15.41 -2.69 -32.43
C SER A 90 -15.51 -2.46 -33.95
N LEU A 91 -14.97 -1.34 -34.47
CA LEU A 91 -15.06 -1.02 -35.91
C LEU A 91 -13.99 -1.71 -36.77
N ALA A 92 -12.84 -2.09 -36.19
CA ALA A 92 -11.75 -2.72 -36.93
C ALA A 92 -12.06 -4.19 -37.30
N SER A 93 -12.79 -4.92 -36.46
CA SER A 93 -13.12 -6.35 -36.70
C SER A 93 -14.10 -6.57 -37.86
N ALA A 94 -15.10 -5.70 -38.02
CA ALA A 94 -16.11 -5.86 -39.08
C ALA A 94 -15.54 -5.68 -40.50
N LYS A 95 -14.53 -4.79 -40.68
CA LYS A 95 -13.90 -4.57 -41.99
C LYS A 95 -13.11 -5.78 -42.47
N HIS A 96 -12.48 -6.53 -41.56
CA HIS A 96 -11.71 -7.71 -41.92
C HIS A 96 -12.61 -8.90 -42.28
N LEU A 97 -13.73 -9.08 -41.56
CA LEU A 97 -14.71 -10.12 -41.88
C LEU A 97 -15.40 -9.86 -43.23
N LEU A 98 -15.83 -8.63 -43.51
CA LEU A 98 -16.48 -8.29 -44.79
C LEU A 98 -15.54 -8.46 -46.00
N LYS A 99 -14.25 -8.17 -45.85
CA LYS A 99 -13.26 -8.36 -46.92
C LYS A 99 -13.09 -9.84 -47.29
N ASN A 100 -13.17 -10.75 -46.33
CA ASN A 100 -13.08 -12.19 -46.58
C ASN A 100 -14.28 -12.75 -47.36
N PHE A 101 -15.49 -12.21 -47.16
CA PHE A 101 -16.68 -12.64 -47.91
C PHE A 101 -16.69 -12.12 -49.36
N TYR A 102 -16.08 -10.96 -49.64
CA TYR A 102 -16.08 -10.38 -50.98
C TYR A 102 -15.04 -11.03 -51.92
N MET A 103 -13.93 -11.57 -51.41
CA MET A 103 -12.86 -12.16 -52.21
C MET A 103 -13.03 -13.67 -52.49
N GLN A 104 -14.19 -14.24 -52.15
CA GLN A 104 -14.50 -15.66 -52.41
C GLN A 104 -15.30 -15.89 -53.70
N ASN A 105 -15.62 -14.83 -54.45
CA ASN A 105 -16.36 -14.90 -55.72
C ASN A 105 -15.63 -14.16 -56.86
N THR A 106 -14.33 -14.38 -57.00
CA THR A 106 -13.59 -14.10 -58.24
C THR A 106 -12.51 -15.16 -58.39
#